data_AF-A0AAF0QVG9-F1
#
_entry.id   AF-A0AAF0QVG9-F1
#
_cell.length_a   1.000
_cell.length_b   1.000
_cell.length_c   1.000
_cell.angle_alpha   90.00
_cell.angle_beta   90.00
_cell.angle_gamma   90.00
#
_symmetry.space_group_name_H-M   'P 1'
#
loop_
_entity.id
_entity.type
_entity.pdbx_description
1 polymer ?
#
loop_
_entity_poly.entity_id
_entity_poly.type
_entity_poly.pdbx_seq_one_letter_code
_entity_poly.pdbx_strand_id
1 'polypeptide(L)'
;DGVFRYQGRLYVPKVGQLRLQILTEAHNSRYSIHPVATKMYRSMREVFWWNGMKRDIAHFVDKCQNCQQVKVTSETRRYNSRD
;
A
#
# COMPACT_ATOMS: atom_id res chain seq x y z
N ASP A 1 -8.34 21.94 16.87
CA ASP A 1 -8.28 20.54 16.40
C ASP A 1 -9.01 20.32 15.09
N GLY A 2 -8.28 20.34 13.96
CA GLY A 2 -8.84 20.31 12.60
C GLY A 2 -8.87 18.93 11.95
N VAL A 3 -9.00 17.86 12.73
CA VAL A 3 -8.91 16.48 12.24
C VAL A 3 -10.31 15.94 11.96
N PHE A 4 -10.65 15.81 10.68
CA PHE A 4 -11.90 15.18 10.26
C PHE A 4 -11.79 13.65 10.37
N ARG A 5 -12.81 13.01 10.95
CA ARG A 5 -12.90 11.56 11.04
C ARG A 5 -14.14 11.05 10.29
N TYR A 6 -13.99 9.94 9.60
CA TYR A 6 -15.08 9.21 8.96
C TYR A 6 -15.09 7.77 9.49
N GLN A 7 -16.19 7.36 10.12
CA GLN A 7 -16.33 6.02 10.73
C GLN A 7 -15.16 5.65 11.67
N GLY A 8 -14.73 6.60 12.51
CA GLY A 8 -13.60 6.42 13.44
C GLY A 8 -12.21 6.59 12.83
N ARG A 9 -12.10 6.64 11.50
CA ARG A 9 -10.83 6.73 10.76
C ARG A 9 -10.49 8.18 10.40
N LEU A 10 -9.22 8.50 10.33
CA LEU A 10 -8.71 9.81 9.93
C LEU A 10 -8.98 10.06 8.44
N TYR A 11 -9.72 11.13 8.14
CA TYR A 11 -9.92 11.58 6.78
C TYR A 11 -8.65 12.21 6.23
N VAL A 12 -8.19 11.74 5.07
CA VAL A 12 -7.00 12.28 4.39
C VAL A 12 -7.43 13.08 3.16
N PRO A 13 -7.41 14.43 3.21
CA PRO A 13 -7.77 15.24 2.06
C PRO A 13 -6.73 15.09 0.93
N LYS A 14 -7.15 15.37 -0.31
CA LYS A 14 -6.23 15.38 -1.46
C LYS A 14 -5.51 16.73 -1.52
N VAL A 15 -4.56 16.93 -0.59
CA VAL A 15 -3.78 18.17 -0.49
C VAL A 15 -2.31 17.84 -0.64
N GLY A 16 -1.65 18.53 -1.58
CA GLY A 16 -0.22 18.36 -1.86
C GLY A 16 0.17 16.88 -2.03
N GLN A 17 1.20 16.47 -1.31
CA GLN A 17 1.74 15.11 -1.33
C GLN A 17 1.35 14.27 -0.10
N LEU A 18 0.39 14.72 0.72
CA LEU A 18 0.05 14.08 2.00
C LEU A 18 -0.26 12.58 1.86
N ARG A 19 -1.12 12.23 0.90
CA ARG A 19 -1.46 10.82 0.63
C ARG A 19 -0.23 10.02 0.21
N LEU A 20 0.65 10.60 -0.61
CA LEU A 20 1.87 9.94 -1.06
C LEU A 20 2.82 9.69 0.11
N GLN A 21 3.02 10.67 0.99
CA GLN A 21 3.86 10.51 2.17
C GLN A 21 3.36 9.40 3.10
N ILE A 22 2.04 9.34 3.33
CA ILE A 22 1.42 8.27 4.11
C ILE A 22 1.63 6.90 3.44
N LEU A 23 1.49 6.81 2.12
CA LEU A 23 1.75 5.58 1.36
C LEU A 23 3.22 5.16 1.43
N THR A 24 4.15 6.10 1.29
CA THR A 24 5.60 5.85 1.39
C THR A 24 5.99 5.35 2.77
N GLU A 25 5.51 6.00 3.83
CA GLU A 25 5.79 5.59 5.21
C GLU A 25 5.21 4.19 5.50
N ALA A 26 3.95 3.96 5.08
CA ALA A 26 3.32 2.65 5.22
C ALA A 26 4.06 1.57 4.43
N HIS A 27 4.64 1.89 3.28
CA HIS A 27 5.44 0.96 2.48
C HIS A 27 6.78 0.61 3.15
N ASN A 28 7.49 1.63 3.64
CA ASN A 28 8.81 1.50 4.28
C ASN A 28 8.75 0.80 5.63
N SER A 29 7.64 0.97 6.37
CA SER A 29 7.47 0.50 7.74
C SER A 29 7.75 -1.00 7.91
N ARG A 30 7.16 -1.88 7.07
CA ARG A 30 7.28 -3.36 7.20
C ARG A 30 6.93 -4.17 5.93
N TYR A 31 6.75 -3.53 4.77
CA TYR A 31 6.12 -4.15 3.60
C TYR A 31 7.04 -4.27 2.38
N SER A 32 8.30 -3.87 2.52
CA SER A 32 9.32 -3.87 1.48
C SER A 32 9.70 -5.28 0.97
N ILE A 33 9.35 -6.33 1.72
CA ILE A 33 9.83 -7.71 1.47
C ILE A 33 8.74 -8.62 0.87
N HIS A 34 7.46 -8.25 0.91
CA HIS A 34 6.39 -9.13 0.42
C HIS A 34 5.31 -8.40 -0.36
N PRO A 35 4.68 -9.09 -1.33
CA PRO A 35 3.74 -8.46 -2.22
C PRO A 35 2.45 -8.12 -1.47
N VAL A 36 1.54 -7.54 -2.24
CA VAL A 36 0.13 -7.42 -1.97
C VAL A 36 -0.22 -6.10 -1.30
N ALA A 37 -0.52 -5.14 -2.17
CA ALA A 37 -1.36 -3.97 -1.92
C ALA A 37 -2.51 -4.25 -0.92
N THR A 38 -3.05 -5.47 -0.89
CA THR A 38 -4.02 -5.94 0.12
C THR A 38 -3.52 -5.83 1.56
N LYS A 39 -2.27 -6.18 1.87
CA LYS A 39 -1.72 -6.10 3.23
C LYS A 39 -1.56 -4.64 3.66
N MET A 40 -1.04 -3.80 2.77
CA MET A 40 -0.94 -2.36 2.95
C MET A 40 -2.32 -1.71 3.11
N TYR A 41 -3.30 -2.11 2.31
CA TYR A 41 -4.68 -1.65 2.47
C TYR A 41 -5.29 -2.08 3.81
N ARG A 42 -5.05 -3.33 4.25
CA ARG A 42 -5.58 -3.86 5.52
C ARG A 42 -5.04 -3.10 6.74
N SER A 43 -3.75 -2.78 6.77
CA SER A 43 -3.18 -2.01 7.88
C SER A 43 -3.63 -0.55 7.86
N MET A 44 -3.62 0.08 6.68
CA MET A 44 -3.94 1.50 6.59
C MET A 44 -5.42 1.80 6.80
N ARG A 45 -6.33 0.90 6.39
CA ARG A 45 -7.78 1.14 6.50
C ARG A 45 -8.27 1.18 7.95
N GLU A 46 -7.50 0.74 8.93
CA GLU A 46 -7.87 0.81 10.35
C GLU A 46 -7.74 2.24 10.89
N VAL A 47 -6.79 3.00 10.35
CA VAL A 47 -6.44 4.33 10.84
C VAL A 47 -6.86 5.43 9.87
N PHE A 48 -6.72 5.21 8.57
CA PHE A 48 -6.94 6.22 7.54
C PHE A 48 -8.13 5.90 6.63
N TRP A 49 -8.70 6.95 6.06
CA TRP A 49 -9.73 6.84 5.04
C TRP A 49 -9.66 8.00 4.04
N TRP A 50 -9.80 7.68 2.75
CA TRP A 50 -10.08 8.64 1.69
C TRP A 50 -10.73 7.96 0.49
N ASN A 51 -11.43 8.74 -0.35
CA ASN A 51 -12.01 8.21 -1.57
C ASN A 51 -10.93 7.74 -2.55
N GLY A 52 -11.04 6.51 -3.05
CA GLY A 52 -10.08 5.90 -3.96
C GLY A 52 -8.87 5.23 -3.30
N MET A 53 -8.82 5.13 -1.97
CA MET A 53 -7.67 4.57 -1.22
C MET A 53 -7.13 3.24 -1.76
N LYS A 54 -7.99 2.28 -2.08
CA LYS A 54 -7.57 1.00 -2.67
C LYS A 54 -6.83 1.18 -4.00
N ARG A 55 -7.34 2.06 -4.87
CA ARG A 55 -6.76 2.35 -6.19
C ARG A 55 -5.42 3.05 -6.06
N ASP A 56 -5.33 4.02 -5.16
CA ASP A 56 -4.08 4.76 -4.90
C ASP A 56 -2.98 3.82 -4.38
N ILE A 57 -3.32 2.90 -3.47
CA ILE A 57 -2.40 1.87 -2.97
C ILE A 57 -1.96 0.93 -4.09
N ALA A 58 -2.90 0.47 -4.94
CA ALA A 58 -2.57 -0.41 -6.06
C ALA A 58 -1.59 0.26 -7.03
N HIS A 59 -1.85 1.51 -7.44
CA HIS A 59 -0.93 2.26 -8.30
C HIS A 59 0.43 2.53 -7.66
N PHE A 60 0.45 2.79 -6.35
CA PHE A 60 1.70 3.02 -5.62
C PHE A 60 2.57 1.75 -5.61
N VAL A 61 1.98 0.60 -5.28
CA VAL A 61 2.70 -0.69 -5.25
C VAL A 61 3.12 -1.15 -6.65
N ASP A 62 2.30 -0.90 -7.66
CA ASP A 62 2.59 -1.23 -9.06
C ASP A 62 3.82 -0.48 -9.60
N LYS A 63 4.04 0.77 -9.14
CA LYS A 63 5.22 1.58 -9.50
C LYS A 63 6.46 1.27 -8.67
N CYS A 64 6.38 0.41 -7.65
CA CYS A 64 7.52 0.08 -6.80
C CYS A 64 8.40 -1.00 -7.45
N GLN A 65 9.62 -0.64 -7.85
CA GLN A 65 10.59 -1.57 -8.44
C GLN A 65 10.87 -2.79 -7.55
N ASN A 66 10.98 -2.59 -6.23
CA ASN A 66 11.20 -3.69 -5.28
C ASN A 66 10.01 -4.67 -5.27
N CYS A 67 8.77 -4.15 -5.31
CA CYS A 67 7.58 -5.00 -5.39
C CYS A 67 7.48 -5.75 -6.72
N GLN A 68 7.90 -5.13 -7.83
CA GLN A 68 7.92 -5.77 -9.14
C GLN A 68 8.93 -6.92 -9.21
N GLN A 69 10.14 -6.75 -8.66
CA GLN A 69 11.16 -7.79 -8.63
C GLN A 69 10.71 -9.03 -7.84
N VAL A 70 10.08 -8.84 -6.67
CA VAL A 70 9.57 -9.96 -5.85
C VAL A 70 8.47 -10.74 -6.56
N LYS A 71 7.63 -10.08 -7.37
CA LYS A 71 6.60 -10.75 -8.18
C LYS A 71 7.22 -11.76 -9.14
N VAL A 72 8.24 -11.34 -9.88
CA VAL A 72 9.00 -12.19 -10.82
C VAL A 72 9.64 -13.38 -10.10
N THR A 73 10.30 -13.14 -8.96
CA THR A 73 10.97 -14.21 -8.19
C THR A 73 9.99 -15.23 -7.60
N SER A 74 8.79 -14.79 -7.20
CA SER A 74 7.76 -15.69 -6.69
C SER A 74 7.11 -16.57 -7.78
N GLU A 75 7.04 -16.06 -9.02
CA GLU A 75 6.62 -16.82 -10.19
C GLU A 75 7.71 -17.84 -10.59
N THR A 76 8.99 -17.47 -10.57
CA THR A 76 10.12 -18.38 -10.83
C THR A 76 10.19 -19.54 -9.81
N ARG A 77 9.92 -19.28 -8.51
CA ARG A 77 9.89 -20.35 -7.49
C ARG A 77 8.76 -21.37 -7.67
N ARG A 78 7.62 -20.96 -8.24
CA ARG A 78 6.50 -21.89 -8.55
C ARG A 78 6.79 -22.78 -9.76
N TYR A 79 7.63 -22.31 -10.70
CA TYR A 79 8.09 -23.11 -11.83
C TYR A 79 9.07 -24.19 -11.34
N ASN A 80 10.12 -23.81 -10.59
CA ASN A 80 11.15 -24.74 -10.09
C ASN A 80 10.71 -25.70 -8.96
N SER A 81 9.44 -25.68 -8.54
CA SER A 81 8.89 -26.60 -7.50
C SER A 81 7.85 -27.57 -8.07
N ARG A 82 7.69 -27.58 -9.40
CA ARG A 82 6.85 -28.53 -10.15
C ARG A 82 7.67 -29.47 -11.03
N ASP A 83 9.00 -29.38 -10.94
CA ASP A 83 9.96 -30.35 -11.49
C ASP A 83 10.50 -31.23 -10.35
#